data_AF-A0A5D6V2X7-F1
#
_entry.id   AF-A0A5D6V2X7-F1
#
_cell.length_a   1.000
_cell.length_b   1.000
_cell.length_c   1.000
_cell.angle_alpha   90.00
_cell.angle_beta   90.00
_cell.angle_gamma   90.00
#
_symmetry.space_group_name_H-M   'P 1'
#
loop_
_entity.id
_entity.type
_entity.pdbx_description
1 polymer ?
#
loop_
_entity_poly.entity_id
_entity_poly.type
_entity_poly.pdbx_seq_one_letter_code
_entity_poly.pdbx_strand_id
1 'polypeptide(L)'
;MSTTSPASVAPSPTPAPKPVRRAKQLPDVALALSALATTAASKWQGDELPALLWLTKTDFAAQAAAFASACTAAEAAGDTRTPQAARLKALDTLLDKGLGFVKNYLEEEYENPKAYYPEFGIEKFNKGYRLPKDRTERAAALTKLLAALVKYKFDKKKYGTAFWQPLATEYASLVSASTEAAGSRSGKVSTKVQGEEKVRKALRALIHHLKANYPDSFEARLREYGFQKESY
;
A
#
# COMPACT_ATOMS: atom_id res chain seq x y z
N MET A 1 -12.57 1.07 81.41
CA MET A 1 -12.78 -0.06 80.49
C MET A 1 -12.64 0.47 79.08
N SER A 2 -11.52 0.21 78.43
CA SER A 2 -11.20 0.75 77.09
C SER A 2 -11.27 -0.38 76.08
N THR A 3 -12.11 -0.22 75.06
CA THR A 3 -12.34 -1.17 73.97
C THR A 3 -11.29 -0.98 72.87
N THR A 4 -10.48 -2.00 72.62
CA THR A 4 -9.56 -2.05 71.47
C THR A 4 -10.25 -2.78 70.31
N SER A 5 -10.40 -2.06 69.20
CA SER A 5 -10.92 -2.56 67.92
C SER A 5 -9.89 -3.47 67.23
N PRO A 6 -10.25 -4.64 66.66
CA PRO A 6 -9.30 -5.44 65.89
C PRO A 6 -9.16 -4.89 64.46
N ALA A 7 -7.92 -4.63 64.06
CA ALA A 7 -7.55 -4.21 62.72
C ALA A 7 -7.84 -5.31 61.69
N SER A 8 -8.61 -4.96 60.66
CA SER A 8 -8.87 -5.79 59.48
C SER A 8 -7.61 -5.95 58.63
N VAL A 9 -7.09 -7.17 58.53
CA VAL A 9 -5.97 -7.52 57.64
C VAL A 9 -6.50 -7.63 56.20
N ALA A 10 -6.04 -6.75 55.32
CA ALA A 10 -6.36 -6.82 53.90
C ALA A 10 -5.64 -8.01 53.24
N PRO A 11 -6.29 -8.77 52.34
CA PRO A 11 -5.65 -9.89 51.65
C PRO A 11 -4.65 -9.38 50.59
N SER A 12 -3.45 -9.95 50.59
CA SER A 12 -2.40 -9.70 49.60
C SER A 12 -2.86 -10.14 48.20
N PRO A 13 -2.64 -9.33 47.14
CA PRO A 13 -3.03 -9.69 45.78
C PRO A 13 -2.18 -10.86 45.26
N THR A 14 -2.85 -11.90 44.76
CA THR A 14 -2.23 -13.04 44.07
C THR A 14 -1.45 -12.54 42.84
N PRO A 15 -0.18 -12.96 42.63
CA PRO A 15 0.57 -12.57 41.45
C PRO A 15 -0.08 -13.12 40.18
N ALA A 16 -0.35 -12.23 39.22
CA ALA A 16 -0.92 -12.59 37.93
C ALA A 16 -0.03 -13.60 37.18
N PRO A 17 -0.62 -14.60 36.50
CA PRO A 17 0.15 -15.60 35.76
C PRO A 17 0.97 -14.92 34.66
N LYS A 18 2.26 -15.23 34.58
CA LYS A 18 3.16 -14.72 33.55
C LYS A 18 2.67 -15.19 32.17
N PRO A 19 2.64 -14.31 31.14
CA PRO A 19 2.19 -14.68 29.81
C PRO A 19 3.17 -15.69 29.19
N VAL A 20 2.67 -16.91 28.93
CA VAL A 20 3.42 -17.94 28.20
C VAL A 20 3.55 -17.49 26.75
N ARG A 21 4.76 -17.08 26.34
CA ARG A 21 5.07 -16.83 24.93
C ARG A 21 5.12 -18.16 24.19
N ARG A 22 4.05 -18.49 23.47
CA ARG A 22 4.04 -19.62 22.54
C ARG A 22 4.95 -19.29 21.35
N ALA A 23 5.90 -20.16 21.03
CA ALA A 23 6.72 -20.03 19.82
C ALA A 23 5.80 -19.90 18.60
N LYS A 24 6.12 -18.99 17.68
CA LYS A 24 5.30 -18.79 16.48
C LYS A 24 5.49 -19.99 15.58
N GLN A 25 4.40 -20.52 15.05
CA GLN A 25 4.42 -21.71 14.18
C GLN A 25 4.32 -21.35 12.69
N LEU A 26 4.11 -20.07 12.39
CA LEU A 26 3.96 -19.54 11.03
C LEU A 26 4.71 -18.22 10.90
N PRO A 27 5.25 -17.90 9.72
CA PRO A 27 5.87 -16.62 9.45
C PRO A 27 4.88 -15.44 9.58
N ASP A 28 5.41 -14.30 10.04
CA ASP A 28 4.69 -13.02 10.03
C ASP A 28 4.85 -12.28 8.69
N VAL A 29 5.95 -12.53 7.98
CA VAL A 29 6.22 -11.91 6.68
C VAL A 29 5.43 -12.63 5.60
N ALA A 30 4.59 -11.90 4.86
CA ALA A 30 3.68 -12.46 3.86
C ALA A 30 4.39 -13.27 2.76
N LEU A 31 5.60 -12.87 2.34
CA LEU A 31 6.37 -13.58 1.32
C LEU A 31 6.93 -14.91 1.85
N ALA A 32 7.40 -14.93 3.10
CA ALA A 32 7.80 -16.16 3.78
C ALA A 32 6.59 -17.10 4.01
N LEU A 33 5.42 -16.53 4.31
CA LEU A 33 4.17 -17.28 4.43
C LEU A 33 3.70 -17.86 3.09
N SER A 34 3.81 -17.12 1.99
CA SER A 34 3.47 -17.65 0.68
C SER A 34 4.38 -18.80 0.27
N ALA A 35 5.68 -18.71 0.57
CA ALA A 35 6.64 -19.78 0.29
C ALA A 35 6.37 -21.04 1.13
N LEU A 36 6.03 -20.87 2.42
CA LEU A 36 5.62 -21.98 3.27
C LEU A 36 4.33 -22.62 2.75
N ALA A 37 3.34 -21.80 2.38
CA ALA A 37 2.06 -22.27 1.87
C ALA A 37 2.18 -23.08 0.58
N THR A 38 2.98 -22.62 -0.39
CA THR A 38 3.22 -23.35 -1.64
C THR A 38 3.96 -24.66 -1.39
N THR A 39 4.96 -24.65 -0.50
CA THR A 39 5.70 -25.86 -0.12
C THR A 39 4.78 -26.89 0.53
N ALA A 40 3.99 -26.47 1.53
CA ALA A 40 3.04 -27.32 2.22
C ALA A 40 1.94 -27.85 1.29
N ALA A 41 1.45 -27.03 0.36
CA ALA A 41 0.43 -27.44 -0.60
C ALA A 41 0.95 -28.52 -1.56
N SER A 42 2.14 -28.32 -2.13
CA SER A 42 2.77 -29.31 -3.01
C SER A 42 3.02 -30.63 -2.30
N LYS A 43 3.43 -30.60 -1.02
CA LYS A 43 3.62 -31.80 -0.23
C LYS A 43 2.31 -32.51 0.08
N TRP A 44 1.28 -31.78 0.49
CA TRP A 44 -0.02 -32.37 0.82
C TRP A 44 -0.68 -33.06 -0.37
N GLN A 45 -0.48 -32.53 -1.60
CA GLN A 45 -0.99 -33.14 -2.82
C GLN A 45 -0.47 -34.57 -3.05
N GLY A 46 0.81 -34.82 -2.75
CA GLY A 46 1.44 -36.13 -2.93
C GLY A 46 1.36 -37.05 -1.70
N ASP A 47 0.84 -36.57 -0.57
CA ASP A 47 0.79 -37.33 0.68
C ASP A 47 -0.50 -38.18 0.77
N GLU A 48 -0.47 -39.24 1.57
CA GLU A 48 -1.63 -40.09 1.88
C GLU A 48 -2.59 -39.41 2.86
N LEU A 49 -2.13 -38.37 3.55
CA LEU A 49 -2.94 -37.58 4.48
C LEU A 49 -4.23 -37.09 3.79
N PRO A 50 -5.43 -37.41 4.31
CA PRO A 50 -6.69 -37.11 3.64
C PRO A 50 -6.98 -35.61 3.54
N ALA A 51 -7.98 -35.26 2.73
CA ALA A 51 -8.49 -33.89 2.66
C ALA A 51 -9.20 -33.51 3.98
N LEU A 52 -9.23 -32.21 4.27
CA LEU A 52 -10.04 -31.68 5.36
C LEU A 52 -11.49 -31.52 4.88
N LEU A 53 -12.46 -31.70 5.77
CA LEU A 53 -13.89 -31.59 5.43
C LEU A 53 -14.28 -30.27 4.74
N TRP A 54 -13.58 -29.19 5.08
CA TRP A 54 -13.83 -27.83 4.56
C TRP A 54 -12.80 -27.38 3.51
N LEU A 55 -11.78 -28.18 3.23
CA LEU A 55 -10.67 -27.79 2.36
C LEU A 55 -10.07 -29.00 1.64
N THR A 56 -10.21 -29.03 0.32
CA THR A 56 -9.56 -30.05 -0.51
C THR A 56 -8.09 -29.70 -0.74
N LYS A 57 -7.29 -30.71 -1.09
CA LYS A 57 -5.86 -30.54 -1.44
C LYS A 57 -5.69 -29.59 -2.63
N THR A 58 -6.56 -29.71 -3.63
CA THR A 58 -6.56 -28.86 -4.83
C THR A 58 -6.93 -27.43 -4.50
N ASP A 59 -7.95 -27.22 -3.66
CA ASP A 59 -8.36 -25.87 -3.23
C ASP A 59 -7.27 -25.18 -2.42
N PHE A 60 -6.58 -25.91 -1.54
CA PHE A 60 -5.46 -25.34 -0.80
C PHE A 60 -4.30 -24.93 -1.71
N ALA A 61 -3.96 -25.76 -2.70
CA ALA A 61 -2.95 -25.41 -3.70
C ALA A 61 -3.34 -24.16 -4.51
N ALA A 62 -4.61 -24.07 -4.94
CA ALA A 62 -5.14 -22.88 -5.61
C ALA A 62 -5.06 -21.63 -4.70
N GLN A 63 -5.41 -21.75 -3.42
CA GLN A 63 -5.33 -20.66 -2.45
C GLN A 63 -3.88 -20.22 -2.19
N ALA A 64 -2.94 -21.15 -2.05
CA ALA A 64 -1.52 -20.85 -1.86
C ALA A 64 -0.92 -20.15 -3.09
N ALA A 65 -1.24 -20.61 -4.29
CA ALA A 65 -0.82 -19.98 -5.54
C ALA A 65 -1.41 -18.57 -5.69
N ALA A 66 -2.71 -18.40 -5.47
CA ALA A 66 -3.36 -17.10 -5.52
C ALA A 66 -2.76 -16.10 -4.51
N PHE A 67 -2.44 -16.56 -3.30
CA PHE A 67 -1.78 -15.73 -2.29
C PHE A 67 -0.36 -15.32 -2.71
N ALA A 68 0.44 -16.25 -3.25
CA ALA A 68 1.77 -15.95 -3.76
C ALA A 68 1.73 -14.91 -4.90
N SER A 69 0.80 -15.06 -5.85
CA SER A 69 0.58 -14.07 -6.92
C SER A 69 0.13 -12.72 -6.39
N ALA A 70 -0.69 -12.69 -5.33
CA ALA A 70 -1.10 -11.44 -4.69
C ALA A 70 0.08 -10.72 -3.99
N CYS A 71 1.00 -11.48 -3.37
CA CYS A 71 2.22 -10.93 -2.78
C CYS A 71 3.12 -10.28 -3.84
N THR A 72 3.42 -10.97 -4.94
CA THR A 72 4.28 -10.43 -6.01
C THR A 72 3.65 -9.23 -6.71
N ALA A 73 2.33 -9.28 -6.98
CA ALA A 73 1.61 -8.16 -7.57
C ALA A 73 1.57 -6.91 -6.67
N ALA A 74 1.58 -7.10 -5.34
CA ALA A 74 1.63 -6.00 -4.38
C ALA A 74 3.03 -5.37 -4.30
N GLU A 75 4.10 -6.17 -4.39
CA GLU A 75 5.49 -5.70 -4.44
C GLU A 75 5.78 -4.93 -5.73
N ALA A 76 5.45 -5.50 -6.89
CA ALA A 76 5.63 -4.84 -8.18
C ALA A 76 4.90 -3.48 -8.27
N ALA A 77 3.69 -3.39 -7.69
CA ALA A 77 2.95 -2.14 -7.61
C ALA A 77 3.60 -1.11 -6.67
N GLY A 78 4.36 -1.56 -5.66
CA GLY A 78 5.18 -0.72 -4.80
C GLY A 78 6.38 -0.13 -5.56
N ASP A 79 7.07 -0.97 -6.33
CA ASP A 79 8.28 -0.58 -7.07
C ASP A 79 8.00 0.49 -8.12
N THR A 80 6.87 0.40 -8.84
CA THR A 80 6.48 1.41 -9.85
C THR A 80 6.13 2.77 -9.25
N ARG A 81 5.73 2.82 -7.97
CA ARG A 81 5.24 4.05 -7.33
C ARG A 81 6.37 5.01 -6.99
N THR A 82 7.53 4.49 -6.58
CA THR A 82 8.65 5.34 -6.13
C THR A 82 9.19 6.23 -7.25
N PRO A 83 9.46 5.71 -8.47
CA PRO A 83 9.90 6.53 -9.61
C PRO A 83 8.83 7.53 -10.07
N GLN A 84 7.56 7.11 -10.15
CA GLN A 84 6.45 7.98 -10.57
C GLN A 84 6.23 9.14 -9.58
N ALA A 85 6.25 8.86 -8.28
CA ALA A 85 6.11 9.89 -7.25
C ALA A 85 7.28 10.88 -7.26
N ALA A 86 8.51 10.39 -7.47
CA ALA A 86 9.69 11.23 -7.62
C ALA A 86 9.59 12.13 -8.86
N ARG A 87 9.16 11.56 -10.00
CA ARG A 87 9.00 12.33 -11.25
C ARG A 87 7.89 13.38 -11.14
N LEU A 88 6.75 13.05 -10.54
CA LEU A 88 5.68 14.03 -10.28
C LEU A 88 6.17 15.18 -9.39
N LYS A 89 6.98 14.90 -8.36
CA LYS A 89 7.57 15.95 -7.51
C LYS A 89 8.54 16.85 -8.29
N ALA A 90 9.33 16.27 -9.20
CA ALA A 90 10.21 17.04 -10.07
C ALA A 90 9.41 17.93 -11.03
N LEU A 91 8.34 17.41 -11.63
CA LEU A 91 7.42 18.18 -12.46
C LEU A 91 6.74 19.29 -11.67
N ASP A 92 6.24 19.02 -10.47
CA ASP A 92 5.64 20.05 -9.59
C ASP A 92 6.60 21.24 -9.41
N THR A 93 7.89 20.95 -9.18
CA THR A 93 8.93 21.98 -9.03
C THR A 93 9.17 22.77 -10.33
N LEU A 94 9.18 22.09 -11.48
CA LEU A 94 9.37 22.72 -12.79
C LEU A 94 8.18 23.61 -13.17
N LEU A 95 6.96 23.13 -12.92
CA LEU A 95 5.71 23.87 -13.17
C LEU A 95 5.63 25.11 -12.28
N ASP A 96 5.94 24.99 -10.98
CA ASP A 96 5.93 26.13 -10.06
C ASP A 96 6.98 27.19 -10.46
N LYS A 97 8.16 26.78 -10.95
CA LYS A 97 9.16 27.69 -11.52
C LYS A 97 8.67 28.35 -12.80
N GLY A 98 8.15 27.57 -13.74
CA GLY A 98 7.57 28.06 -15.00
C GLY A 98 6.47 29.08 -14.75
N LEU A 99 5.63 28.85 -13.74
CA LEU A 99 4.50 29.70 -13.39
C LEU A 99 4.95 31.12 -12.99
N GLY A 100 6.11 31.25 -12.34
CA GLY A 100 6.69 32.55 -12.02
C GLY A 100 6.85 33.42 -13.26
N PHE A 101 7.36 32.85 -14.36
CA PHE A 101 7.53 33.59 -15.61
C PHE A 101 6.21 33.97 -16.29
N VAL A 102 5.20 33.10 -16.21
CA VAL A 102 3.86 33.42 -16.74
C VAL A 102 3.22 34.58 -15.97
N LYS A 103 3.40 34.63 -14.65
CA LYS A 103 2.94 35.78 -13.84
C LYS A 103 3.66 37.06 -14.21
N ASN A 104 4.97 37.00 -14.44
CA ASN A 104 5.73 38.17 -14.91
C ASN A 104 5.21 38.67 -16.27
N TYR A 105 4.85 37.76 -17.19
CA TYR A 105 4.22 38.17 -18.46
C TYR A 105 2.90 38.90 -18.26
N LEU A 106 2.11 38.50 -17.25
CA LEU A 106 0.88 39.19 -16.90
C LEU A 106 1.15 40.53 -16.24
N GLU A 107 2.14 40.62 -15.35
CA GLU A 107 2.57 41.86 -14.70
C GLU A 107 3.12 42.89 -15.69
N GLU A 108 3.78 42.45 -16.75
CA GLU A 108 4.26 43.31 -17.84
C GLU A 108 3.13 43.82 -18.74
N GLU A 109 2.10 43.01 -18.99
CA GLU A 109 1.05 43.31 -19.97
C GLU A 109 -0.16 44.04 -19.35
N TYR A 110 -0.45 43.82 -18.07
CA TYR A 110 -1.67 44.28 -17.42
C TYR A 110 -1.38 44.98 -16.09
N GLU A 111 -2.03 46.13 -15.85
CA GLU A 111 -1.94 46.85 -14.56
C GLU A 111 -2.50 46.05 -13.38
N ASN A 112 -3.51 45.19 -13.62
CA ASN A 112 -4.09 44.31 -12.62
C ASN A 112 -3.98 42.82 -13.03
N PRO A 113 -2.77 42.23 -12.98
CA PRO A 113 -2.52 40.89 -13.48
C PRO A 113 -3.29 39.80 -12.71
N LYS A 114 -3.57 40.06 -11.43
CA LYS A 114 -4.26 39.13 -10.53
C LYS A 114 -5.70 38.84 -10.97
N ALA A 115 -6.34 39.75 -11.72
CA ALA A 115 -7.67 39.53 -12.26
C ALA A 115 -7.71 38.38 -13.28
N TYR A 116 -6.59 38.13 -13.96
CA TYR A 116 -6.48 37.11 -15.01
C TYR A 116 -6.06 35.74 -14.48
N TYR A 117 -5.52 35.67 -13.26
CA TYR A 117 -5.02 34.43 -12.64
C TYR A 117 -6.00 33.24 -12.70
N PRO A 118 -7.32 33.40 -12.42
CA PRO A 118 -8.26 32.29 -12.54
C PRO A 118 -8.34 31.68 -13.94
N GLU A 119 -8.17 32.48 -15.00
CA GLU A 119 -8.20 32.00 -16.38
C GLU A 119 -6.99 31.13 -16.72
N PHE A 120 -5.84 31.41 -16.10
CA PHE A 120 -4.62 30.60 -16.21
C PHE A 120 -4.65 29.38 -15.26
N GLY A 121 -5.77 29.12 -14.57
CA GLY A 121 -5.86 28.05 -13.57
C GLY A 121 -5.06 28.33 -12.30
N ILE A 122 -4.71 29.59 -12.03
CA ILE A 122 -3.97 30.00 -10.84
C ILE A 122 -4.97 30.32 -9.73
N GLU A 123 -4.86 29.62 -8.61
CA GLU A 123 -5.69 29.84 -7.43
C GLU A 123 -4.97 30.71 -6.40
N LYS A 124 -5.77 31.42 -5.59
CA LYS A 124 -5.27 32.07 -4.39
C LYS A 124 -5.23 31.05 -3.25
N PHE A 125 -4.05 30.84 -2.69
CA PHE A 125 -3.87 29.97 -1.52
C PHE A 125 -3.12 30.72 -0.43
N ASN A 126 -3.75 30.87 0.73
CA ASN A 126 -3.29 31.74 1.82
C ASN A 126 -2.97 33.16 1.30
N LYS A 127 -1.70 33.55 1.39
CA LYS A 127 -1.20 34.86 0.95
C LYS A 127 -0.60 34.85 -0.47
N GLY A 128 -0.56 33.69 -1.12
CA GLY A 128 0.08 33.51 -2.42
C GLY A 128 -0.88 33.09 -3.53
N TYR A 129 -0.37 33.11 -4.76
CA TYR A 129 -1.07 32.59 -5.93
C TYR A 129 -0.24 31.44 -6.51
N ARG A 130 -0.87 30.32 -6.84
CA ARG A 130 -0.16 29.11 -7.32
C ARG A 130 -1.08 28.24 -8.16
N LEU A 131 -0.53 27.20 -8.79
CA LEU A 131 -1.32 26.10 -9.29
C LEU A 131 -1.89 25.27 -8.12
N PRO A 132 -3.08 24.67 -8.26
CA PRO A 132 -3.69 23.81 -7.24
C PRO A 132 -2.72 22.79 -6.67
N LYS A 133 -2.82 22.48 -5.38
CA LYS A 133 -1.94 21.48 -4.74
C LYS A 133 -2.36 20.05 -5.07
N ASP A 134 -3.66 19.81 -5.21
CA ASP A 134 -4.16 18.51 -5.63
C ASP A 134 -3.72 18.20 -7.06
N ARG A 135 -3.30 16.96 -7.31
CA ARG A 135 -2.71 16.57 -8.59
C ARG A 135 -3.74 16.53 -9.72
N THR A 136 -4.96 16.13 -9.43
CA THR A 136 -6.05 16.08 -10.41
C THR A 136 -6.50 17.49 -10.76
N GLU A 137 -6.67 18.34 -9.74
CA GLU A 137 -6.98 19.77 -9.96
C GLU A 137 -5.85 20.50 -10.69
N ARG A 138 -4.58 20.20 -10.36
CA ARG A 138 -3.42 20.76 -11.04
C ARG A 138 -3.39 20.33 -12.51
N ALA A 139 -3.65 19.07 -12.82
CA ALA A 139 -3.74 18.61 -14.21
C ALA A 139 -4.80 19.38 -15.00
N ALA A 140 -5.99 19.59 -14.43
CA ALA A 140 -7.03 20.41 -15.05
C ALA A 140 -6.63 21.91 -15.18
N ALA A 141 -5.92 22.44 -14.18
CA ALA A 141 -5.40 23.81 -14.22
C ALA A 141 -4.34 24.00 -15.32
N LEU A 142 -3.49 23.00 -15.59
CA LEU A 142 -2.53 23.05 -16.69
C LEU A 142 -3.20 23.13 -18.06
N THR A 143 -4.36 22.48 -18.24
CA THR A 143 -5.17 22.64 -19.46
C THR A 143 -5.68 24.07 -19.61
N LYS A 144 -6.16 24.68 -18.52
CA LYS A 144 -6.56 26.11 -18.51
C LYS A 144 -5.39 27.02 -18.83
N LEU A 145 -4.21 26.76 -18.24
CA LEU A 145 -2.99 27.51 -18.49
C LEU A 145 -2.61 27.49 -19.98
N LEU A 146 -2.63 26.32 -20.63
CA LEU A 146 -2.33 26.19 -22.05
C LEU A 146 -3.31 26.99 -22.93
N ALA A 147 -4.61 26.91 -22.63
CA ALA A 147 -5.62 27.67 -23.34
C ALA A 147 -5.43 29.19 -23.15
N ALA A 148 -5.13 29.62 -21.92
CA ALA A 148 -4.90 31.02 -21.60
C ALA A 148 -3.63 31.57 -22.29
N LEU A 149 -2.54 30.78 -22.35
CA LEU A 149 -1.32 31.20 -23.06
C LEU A 149 -1.60 31.54 -24.53
N VAL A 150 -2.46 30.77 -25.21
CA VAL A 150 -2.88 31.07 -26.59
C VAL A 150 -3.79 32.29 -26.63
N LYS A 151 -4.81 32.35 -25.76
CA LYS A 151 -5.77 33.47 -25.69
C LYS A 151 -5.08 34.83 -25.50
N TYR A 152 -4.08 34.88 -24.62
CA TYR A 152 -3.34 36.09 -24.26
C TYR A 152 -2.04 36.27 -25.06
N LYS A 153 -1.85 35.49 -26.13
CA LYS A 153 -0.69 35.58 -27.05
C LYS A 153 0.68 35.44 -26.38
N PHE A 154 0.75 34.65 -25.32
CA PHE A 154 2.00 34.24 -24.66
C PHE A 154 2.52 32.89 -25.17
N ASP A 155 1.81 32.25 -26.09
CA ASP A 155 2.13 30.95 -26.68
C ASP A 155 3.53 30.89 -27.30
N LYS A 156 4.00 32.01 -27.89
CA LYS A 156 5.32 32.11 -28.52
C LYS A 156 6.43 32.62 -27.59
N LYS A 157 6.11 33.02 -26.35
CA LYS A 157 7.12 33.43 -25.37
C LYS A 157 7.96 32.23 -24.94
N LYS A 158 9.12 32.48 -24.31
CA LYS A 158 10.05 31.42 -23.83
C LYS A 158 9.35 30.36 -22.96
N TYR A 159 8.43 30.78 -22.10
CA TYR A 159 7.60 29.91 -21.28
C TYR A 159 6.15 29.82 -21.81
N GLY A 160 6.01 29.76 -23.14
CA GLY A 160 4.76 29.59 -23.85
C GLY A 160 4.37 28.11 -24.05
N THR A 161 3.52 27.82 -25.03
CA THR A 161 2.92 26.48 -25.21
C THR A 161 3.98 25.41 -25.48
N ALA A 162 5.05 25.72 -26.20
CA ALA A 162 6.15 24.78 -26.47
C ALA A 162 6.85 24.29 -25.19
N PHE A 163 6.90 25.12 -24.14
CA PHE A 163 7.44 24.73 -22.84
C PHE A 163 6.42 23.93 -22.02
N TRP A 164 5.17 24.41 -21.94
CA TRP A 164 4.16 23.84 -21.05
C TRP A 164 3.50 22.57 -21.57
N GLN A 165 3.29 22.45 -22.88
CA GLN A 165 2.57 21.33 -23.50
C GLN A 165 3.20 19.96 -23.16
N PRO A 166 4.52 19.73 -23.37
CA PRO A 166 5.11 18.44 -23.02
C PRO A 166 5.02 18.14 -21.52
N LEU A 167 5.20 19.15 -20.66
CA LEU A 167 5.12 18.98 -19.21
C LEU A 167 3.70 18.65 -18.75
N ALA A 168 2.68 19.31 -19.32
CA ALA A 168 1.28 19.05 -18.99
C ALA A 168 0.85 17.65 -19.46
N THR A 169 1.26 17.23 -20.65
CA THR A 169 1.00 15.88 -21.17
C THR A 169 1.64 14.81 -20.27
N GLU A 170 2.91 14.99 -19.92
CA GLU A 170 3.61 14.06 -19.02
C GLU A 170 2.95 14.02 -17.64
N TYR A 171 2.61 15.19 -17.08
CA TYR A 171 1.96 15.29 -15.78
C TYR A 171 0.62 14.56 -15.75
N ALA A 172 -0.25 14.81 -16.74
CA ALA A 172 -1.56 14.17 -16.83
C ALA A 172 -1.43 12.63 -16.94
N SER A 173 -0.49 12.15 -17.76
CA SER A 173 -0.20 10.71 -17.89
C SER A 173 0.23 10.09 -16.56
N LEU A 174 1.16 10.71 -15.85
CA LEU A 174 1.64 10.22 -14.55
C LEU A 174 0.56 10.28 -13.46
N VAL A 175 -0.32 11.29 -13.48
CA VAL A 175 -1.46 11.38 -12.56
C VAL A 175 -2.48 10.28 -12.83
N SER A 176 -2.82 9.99 -14.10
CA SER A 176 -3.71 8.87 -14.45
C SER A 176 -3.12 7.55 -13.99
N ALA A 177 -1.86 7.28 -14.34
CA ALA A 177 -1.17 6.05 -13.96
C ALA A 177 -1.08 5.88 -12.43
N SER A 178 -0.86 6.98 -11.69
CA SER A 178 -0.83 6.94 -10.22
C SER A 178 -2.20 6.62 -9.61
N THR A 179 -3.28 7.17 -10.18
CA THR A 179 -4.66 6.94 -9.73
C THR A 179 -5.10 5.50 -10.01
N GLU A 180 -4.81 4.99 -11.20
CA GLU A 180 -5.07 3.59 -11.58
C GLU A 180 -4.27 2.60 -10.74
N ALA A 181 -3.00 2.90 -10.47
CA ALA A 181 -2.16 2.09 -9.58
C ALA A 181 -2.70 2.08 -8.14
N ALA A 182 -3.20 3.21 -7.63
CA ALA A 182 -3.81 3.30 -6.31
C ALA A 182 -5.11 2.50 -6.20
N GLY A 183 -5.98 2.58 -7.22
CA GLY A 183 -7.21 1.78 -7.30
C GLY A 183 -6.91 0.28 -7.38
N SER A 184 -6.01 -0.11 -8.29
CA SER A 184 -5.57 -1.50 -8.45
C SER A 184 -4.92 -2.06 -7.19
N ARG A 185 -4.13 -1.26 -6.47
CA ARG A 185 -3.49 -1.67 -5.22
C ARG A 185 -4.51 -1.92 -4.12
N SER A 186 -5.54 -1.10 -4.00
CA SER A 186 -6.56 -1.28 -2.96
C SER A 186 -7.26 -2.64 -3.12
N GLY A 187 -7.59 -3.02 -4.36
CA GLY A 187 -8.08 -4.36 -4.67
C GLY A 187 -7.05 -5.46 -4.36
N LYS A 188 -5.81 -5.31 -4.84
CA LYS A 188 -4.74 -6.31 -4.64
C LYS A 188 -4.36 -6.50 -3.18
N VAL A 189 -4.33 -5.43 -2.37
CA VAL A 189 -4.05 -5.50 -0.92
C VAL A 189 -5.20 -6.17 -0.19
N SER A 190 -6.45 -5.86 -0.53
CA SER A 190 -7.61 -6.56 0.04
C SER A 190 -7.57 -8.06 -0.27
N THR A 191 -7.28 -8.44 -1.52
CA THR A 191 -7.12 -9.84 -1.93
C THR A 191 -5.95 -10.51 -1.21
N LYS A 192 -4.82 -9.81 -1.03
CA LYS A 192 -3.66 -10.31 -0.27
C LYS A 192 -4.04 -10.59 1.19
N VAL A 193 -4.73 -9.67 1.86
CA VAL A 193 -5.14 -9.84 3.26
C VAL A 193 -6.12 -11.02 3.42
N GLN A 194 -7.13 -11.11 2.55
CA GLN A 194 -8.07 -12.22 2.57
C GLN A 194 -7.40 -13.56 2.25
N GLY A 195 -6.43 -13.57 1.32
CA GLY A 195 -5.62 -14.74 1.00
C GLY A 195 -4.74 -15.17 2.17
N GLU A 196 -4.14 -14.21 2.88
CA GLU A 196 -3.30 -14.46 4.06
C GLU A 196 -4.09 -15.18 5.16
N GLU A 197 -5.29 -14.70 5.47
CA GLU A 197 -6.14 -15.31 6.50
C GLU A 197 -6.52 -16.76 6.14
N LYS A 198 -6.91 -17.00 4.90
CA LYS A 198 -7.25 -18.35 4.40
C LYS A 198 -6.06 -19.29 4.48
N VAL A 199 -4.89 -18.84 4.00
CA VAL A 199 -3.64 -19.61 4.03
C VAL A 199 -3.20 -19.91 5.46
N ARG A 200 -3.24 -18.93 6.37
CA ARG A 200 -2.91 -19.15 7.80
C ARG A 200 -3.86 -20.17 8.45
N LYS A 201 -5.16 -20.08 8.16
CA LYS A 201 -6.16 -21.03 8.68
C LYS A 201 -5.87 -22.45 8.19
N ALA A 202 -5.61 -22.60 6.89
CA ALA A 202 -5.29 -23.89 6.28
C ALA A 202 -3.99 -24.49 6.84
N LEU A 203 -2.91 -23.71 6.93
CA LEU A 203 -1.63 -24.17 7.49
C LEU A 203 -1.76 -24.59 8.96
N ARG A 204 -2.53 -23.84 9.79
CA ARG A 204 -2.82 -24.25 11.18
C ARG A 204 -3.60 -25.55 11.23
N ALA A 205 -4.63 -25.71 10.40
CA ALA A 205 -5.40 -26.93 10.34
C ALA A 205 -4.52 -28.12 9.91
N LEU A 206 -3.60 -27.92 8.98
CA LEU A 206 -2.66 -28.94 8.52
C LEU A 206 -1.69 -29.37 9.62
N ILE A 207 -1.19 -28.43 10.44
CA ILE A 207 -0.38 -28.76 11.62
C ILE A 207 -1.14 -29.67 12.58
N HIS A 208 -2.41 -29.34 12.87
CA HIS A 208 -3.24 -30.17 13.75
C HIS A 208 -3.56 -31.53 13.12
N HIS A 209 -3.79 -31.57 11.81
CA HIS A 209 -4.08 -32.80 11.10
C HIS A 209 -2.88 -33.76 11.09
N LEU A 210 -1.66 -33.23 10.87
CA LEU A 210 -0.42 -33.99 10.98
C LEU A 210 -0.18 -34.51 12.39
N LYS A 211 -0.43 -33.69 13.42
CA LYS A 211 -0.33 -34.13 14.83
C LYS A 211 -1.32 -35.24 15.18
N ALA A 212 -2.53 -35.18 14.63
CA ALA A 212 -3.54 -36.19 14.90
C ALA A 212 -3.24 -37.53 14.22
N ASN A 213 -2.68 -37.52 13.01
CA ASN A 213 -2.40 -38.75 12.24
C ASN A 213 -1.00 -39.33 12.48
N TYR A 214 -0.04 -38.52 12.94
CA TYR A 214 1.34 -38.92 13.15
C TYR A 214 1.84 -38.51 14.56
N PRO A 215 1.24 -38.99 15.66
CA PRO A 215 1.52 -38.49 17.01
C PRO A 215 2.99 -38.63 17.44
N ASP A 216 3.69 -39.66 16.98
CA ASP A 216 5.08 -39.93 17.35
C ASP A 216 6.11 -39.31 16.39
N SER A 217 5.70 -38.96 15.17
CA SER A 217 6.57 -38.48 14.09
C SER A 217 6.16 -37.13 13.50
N PHE A 218 5.21 -36.42 14.12
CA PHE A 218 4.68 -35.16 13.59
C PHE A 218 5.76 -34.09 13.40
N GLU A 219 6.81 -34.04 14.23
CA GLU A 219 7.89 -33.06 14.06
C GLU A 219 8.68 -33.29 12.77
N ALA A 220 8.94 -34.56 12.41
CA ALA A 220 9.60 -34.90 11.15
C ALA A 220 8.69 -34.60 9.95
N ARG A 221 7.41 -34.98 10.03
CA ARG A 221 6.41 -34.66 9.01
C ARG A 221 6.24 -33.16 8.82
N LEU A 222 6.22 -32.36 9.88
CA LEU A 222 6.15 -30.91 9.78
C LEU A 222 7.34 -30.33 9.00
N ARG A 223 8.56 -30.86 9.18
CA ARG A 223 9.73 -30.42 8.40
C ARG A 223 9.62 -30.80 6.92
N GLU A 224 9.08 -31.97 6.60
CA GLU A 224 8.81 -32.39 5.22
C GLU A 224 7.85 -31.42 4.50
N TYR A 225 6.89 -30.87 5.25
CA TYR A 225 5.95 -29.83 4.81
C TYR A 225 6.53 -28.41 4.83
N GLY A 226 7.79 -28.24 5.23
CA GLY A 226 8.51 -26.97 5.25
C GLY A 226 8.36 -26.15 6.54
N PHE A 227 7.67 -26.65 7.57
CA PHE A 227 7.58 -25.97 8.87
C PHE A 227 8.91 -26.09 9.62
N GLN A 228 9.57 -24.96 9.90
CA GLN A 228 10.84 -24.90 10.62
C GLN A 228 10.64 -24.32 12.03
N LYS A 229 11.27 -24.96 13.03
CA LYS A 229 11.16 -24.62 14.47
C LYS A 229 11.99 -23.38 14.85
N GLU A 230 13.01 -23.05 14.05
CA GLU A 230 13.96 -21.95 14.31
C GLU A 230 13.65 -20.67 13.52
N SER A 231 12.71 -20.73 12.57
CA SER A 231 12.51 -19.66 11.58
C SER A 231 11.39 -18.67 11.95
N TYR A 232 10.65 -18.90 13.06
CA TYR A 232 9.42 -18.14 13.40
C TYR A 232 9.29 -17.76 14.88
#